data_AF-A0A8J4G956-F1
#
_entry.id   AF-A0A8J4G956-F1
#
_cell.length_a   1.000
_cell.length_b   1.000
_cell.length_c   1.000
_cell.angle_alpha   90.00
_cell.angle_beta   90.00
_cell.angle_gamma   90.00
#
_symmetry.space_group_name_H-M   'P 1'
#
loop_
_entity.id
_entity.type
_entity.pdbx_description
1 polymer ?
#
loop_
_entity_poly.entity_id
_entity_poly.type
_entity_poly.pdbx_seq_one_letter_code
_entity_poly.pdbx_strand_id
1 'polypeptide(L)'
;YKDVTISLDWNTYIISSLVTGTRQPVTQVMPSGLQVLTWAFATGTCDSESWGGANPSSFVSANINAFVAAGKKYIISTGGANGVFRCDTDSGFSTFLARYSSSSLVGVDFDIENSMTQSDITSLVQRV
;
A
#
# COMPACT_ATOMS: atom_id res chain seq x y z
N TYR A 1 -1.10 9.62 4.66
CA TYR A 1 -0.91 8.58 3.64
C TYR A 1 -0.72 9.23 2.28
N LYS A 2 -0.39 8.45 1.24
CA LYS A 2 -0.44 8.87 -0.17
C LYS A 2 -1.37 7.92 -0.92
N ASP A 3 -2.44 8.47 -1.50
CA ASP A 3 -3.32 7.74 -2.39
C ASP A 3 -2.61 7.49 -3.74
N VAL A 4 -2.51 6.23 -4.16
CA VAL A 4 -1.88 5.79 -5.40
C VAL A 4 -2.59 6.33 -6.63
N THR A 5 -3.92 6.45 -6.59
CA THR A 5 -4.69 6.96 -7.75
C THR A 5 -4.32 8.40 -8.09
N ILE A 6 -3.85 9.15 -7.09
CA ILE A 6 -3.43 10.55 -7.22
C ILE A 6 -1.90 10.67 -7.36
N SER A 7 -1.17 9.88 -6.58
CA SER A 7 0.26 10.14 -6.33
C SER A 7 1.19 9.23 -7.13
N LEU A 8 0.66 8.21 -7.80
CA LEU A 8 1.47 7.32 -8.63
C LEU A 8 1.94 8.02 -9.90
N ASP A 9 3.18 7.77 -10.29
CA ASP A 9 3.59 7.94 -11.68
C ASP A 9 3.22 6.66 -12.45
N TRP A 10 2.20 6.73 -13.30
CA TRP A 10 1.65 5.57 -14.00
C TRP A 10 2.58 4.99 -15.08
N ASN A 11 3.64 5.69 -15.47
CA ASN A 11 4.63 5.16 -16.40
C ASN A 11 5.70 4.32 -15.70
N THR A 12 5.99 4.63 -14.43
CA THR A 12 7.09 3.99 -13.67
C THR A 12 6.61 3.20 -12.46
N TYR A 13 5.33 3.35 -12.09
CA TYR A 13 4.73 2.84 -10.86
C TYR A 13 5.38 3.35 -9.57
N ILE A 14 6.13 4.45 -9.61
CA ILE A 14 6.76 5.05 -8.42
C ILE A 14 5.80 6.04 -7.74
N ILE A 15 5.58 5.88 -6.43
CA ILE A 15 4.84 6.85 -5.63
C ILE A 15 5.62 8.17 -5.65
N SER A 16 4.96 9.22 -6.09
CA SER A 16 5.57 10.51 -6.39
C SER A 16 4.84 11.67 -5.70
N SER A 17 5.44 12.86 -5.78
CA SER A 17 4.86 14.09 -5.26
C SER A 17 5.21 15.26 -6.17
N LEU A 18 4.31 16.25 -6.22
CA LEU A 18 4.48 17.53 -6.91
C LEU A 18 4.83 18.67 -5.94
N VAL A 19 5.18 18.36 -4.68
CA VAL A 19 5.40 19.35 -3.62
C VAL A 19 6.49 20.38 -3.95
N THR A 20 7.45 20.03 -4.82
CA THR A 20 8.51 20.93 -5.28
C THR A 20 8.16 21.68 -6.57
N GLY A 21 6.93 21.54 -7.08
CA GLY A 21 6.50 22.06 -8.38
C GLY A 21 6.85 21.17 -9.57
N THR A 22 7.68 20.12 -9.38
CA THR A 22 7.99 19.09 -10.38
C THR A 22 7.72 17.71 -9.80
N ARG A 23 7.29 16.75 -10.63
CA ARG A 23 7.04 15.37 -10.17
C ARG A 23 8.37 14.73 -9.79
N GLN A 24 8.47 14.27 -8.55
CA GLN A 24 9.65 13.57 -8.02
C GLN A 24 9.22 12.35 -7.20
N PRO A 25 10.04 11.29 -7.12
CA PRO A 25 9.80 10.18 -6.22
C PRO A 25 9.58 10.67 -4.79
N VAL A 26 8.56 10.15 -4.11
CA VAL A 26 8.18 10.63 -2.78
C VAL A 26 9.33 10.47 -1.78
N THR A 27 10.15 9.45 -1.94
CA THR A 27 11.32 9.18 -1.08
C THR A 27 12.39 10.27 -1.14
N GLN A 28 12.46 11.05 -2.22
CA GLN A 28 13.42 12.15 -2.39
C GLN A 28 12.92 13.48 -1.80
N VAL A 29 11.61 13.62 -1.65
CA VAL A 29 10.97 14.89 -1.25
C VAL A 29 10.19 14.77 0.06
N MET A 30 10.18 13.60 0.69
CA MET A 30 9.66 13.42 2.05
C MET A 30 10.49 14.25 3.04
N PRO A 31 9.86 15.08 3.87
CA PRO A 31 10.56 15.80 4.93
C PRO A 31 11.37 14.85 5.82
N SER A 32 12.51 15.32 6.34
CA SER A 32 13.42 14.50 7.15
C SER A 32 12.74 13.92 8.40
N GLY A 33 11.85 14.69 9.04
CA GLY A 33 11.06 14.24 10.19
C GLY A 33 9.97 13.21 9.87
N LEU A 34 9.61 13.05 8.59
CA LEU A 34 8.66 12.04 8.15
C LEU A 34 9.40 10.77 7.72
N GLN A 35 9.36 9.75 8.57
CA GLN A 35 10.09 8.49 8.35
C GLN A 35 9.22 7.38 7.77
N VAL A 36 7.91 7.41 8.02
CA VAL A 36 6.96 6.39 7.57
C VAL A 36 5.96 7.00 6.60
N LEU A 37 5.68 6.32 5.49
CA LEU A 37 4.58 6.67 4.60
C LEU A 37 3.57 5.52 4.52
N THR A 38 2.32 5.80 4.80
CA THR A 38 1.22 4.88 4.47
C THR A 38 0.92 4.95 2.97
N TRP A 39 1.10 3.83 2.27
CA TRP A 39 0.73 3.64 0.87
C TRP A 39 -0.74 3.22 0.83
N ALA A 40 -1.58 3.96 0.11
CA ALA A 40 -3.02 3.74 0.10
C ALA A 40 -3.55 3.77 -1.33
N PHE A 41 -4.49 2.94 -1.78
CA PHE A 41 -5.08 1.79 -1.11
C PHE A 41 -4.88 0.53 -1.93
N ALA A 42 -4.55 -0.57 -1.26
CA ALA A 42 -4.71 -1.90 -1.81
C ALA A 42 -6.18 -2.31 -1.70
N THR A 43 -6.80 -2.68 -2.82
CA THR A 43 -8.22 -3.08 -2.90
C THR A 43 -8.34 -4.43 -3.58
N GLY A 44 -9.45 -5.15 -3.42
CA GLY A 44 -9.63 -6.50 -3.95
C GLY A 44 -9.45 -7.58 -2.90
N THR A 45 -8.77 -8.68 -3.23
CA THR A 45 -8.50 -9.78 -2.29
C THR A 45 -7.02 -9.88 -1.96
N CYS A 46 -6.63 -10.44 -0.82
CA CYS A 46 -5.22 -10.59 -0.43
C CYS A 46 -4.33 -11.37 -1.44
N ASP A 47 -4.95 -12.22 -2.26
CA ASP A 47 -4.27 -12.99 -3.31
C ASP A 47 -4.18 -12.25 -4.65
N SER A 48 -4.98 -11.20 -4.85
CA SER A 48 -5.13 -10.51 -6.14
C SER A 48 -5.50 -9.04 -5.97
N GLU A 49 -4.86 -8.34 -5.05
CA GLU A 49 -5.16 -6.94 -4.81
C GLU A 49 -4.80 -6.06 -6.02
N SER A 50 -5.31 -4.84 -6.03
CA SER A 50 -4.99 -3.82 -7.03
C SER A 50 -4.74 -2.49 -6.35
N TRP A 51 -3.79 -1.74 -6.92
CA TRP A 51 -3.44 -0.38 -6.53
C TRP A 51 -4.04 0.61 -7.52
N GLY A 52 -5.36 0.82 -7.44
CA GLY A 52 -6.08 1.72 -8.35
C GLY A 52 -6.04 1.29 -9.81
N GLY A 53 -5.89 0.00 -10.10
CA GLY A 53 -5.72 -0.56 -11.44
C GLY A 53 -4.29 -1.01 -11.75
N ALA A 54 -3.29 -0.59 -10.98
CA ALA A 54 -1.93 -1.13 -11.12
C ALA A 54 -1.84 -2.57 -10.57
N ASN A 55 -1.08 -3.42 -11.28
CA ASN A 55 -0.74 -4.76 -10.80
C ASN A 55 0.20 -4.66 -9.58
N PRO A 56 -0.03 -5.44 -8.50
CA PRO A 56 0.80 -5.43 -7.30
C PRO A 56 2.29 -5.66 -7.55
N SER A 57 2.66 -6.56 -8.47
CA SER A 57 4.06 -6.89 -8.76
C SER A 57 4.82 -5.68 -9.32
N SER A 58 4.22 -4.94 -10.25
CA SER A 58 4.81 -3.72 -10.82
C SER A 58 4.92 -2.62 -9.77
N PHE A 59 3.87 -2.43 -8.96
CA PHE A 59 3.87 -1.43 -7.90
C PHE A 59 4.92 -1.71 -6.82
N VAL A 60 5.01 -2.97 -6.37
CA VAL A 60 5.95 -3.42 -5.34
C VAL A 60 7.40 -3.31 -5.80
N SER A 61 7.70 -3.82 -7.00
CA SER A 61 9.05 -3.79 -7.56
C SER A 61 9.58 -2.36 -7.76
N ALA A 62 8.70 -1.40 -8.05
CA ALA A 62 9.05 0.00 -8.19
C ALA A 62 9.32 0.71 -6.85
N ASN A 63 8.64 0.34 -5.76
CA ASN A 63 8.64 1.15 -4.52
C ASN A 63 9.43 0.57 -3.35
N ILE A 64 9.46 -0.76 -3.14
CA ILE A 64 10.12 -1.33 -1.94
C ILE A 64 11.59 -0.92 -1.87
N ASN A 65 12.35 -1.15 -2.94
CA ASN A 65 13.77 -0.83 -2.96
C ASN A 65 14.02 0.67 -2.82
N ALA A 66 13.15 1.53 -3.36
CA ALA A 66 13.26 2.98 -3.23
C ALA A 66 13.10 3.42 -1.77
N PHE A 67 12.16 2.82 -1.03
CA PHE A 67 11.96 3.11 0.40
C PHE A 67 13.10 2.57 1.26
N VAL A 68 13.55 1.33 1.02
CA VAL A 68 14.68 0.72 1.71
C VAL A 68 15.95 1.56 1.51
N ALA A 69 16.28 1.92 0.26
CA ALA A 69 17.47 2.70 -0.05
C ALA A 69 17.44 4.12 0.55
N ALA A 70 16.25 4.72 0.66
CA ALA A 70 16.06 6.04 1.27
C ALA A 70 16.02 6.00 2.81
N GLY A 71 16.12 4.82 3.44
CA GLY A 71 15.95 4.65 4.88
C GLY A 71 14.54 5.05 5.35
N LYS A 72 13.55 5.02 4.45
CA LYS A 72 12.16 5.32 4.74
C LYS A 72 11.40 4.02 4.95
N LYS A 73 10.36 4.11 5.77
CA LYS A 73 9.48 3.00 6.13
C LYS A 73 8.11 3.17 5.51
N TYR A 74 7.33 2.11 5.44
CA TYR A 74 5.98 2.17 4.90
C TYR A 74 4.97 1.29 5.64
N ILE A 75 3.72 1.70 5.56
CA ILE A 75 2.54 0.94 5.97
C ILE A 75 1.72 0.68 4.71
N ILE A 76 1.20 -0.53 4.56
CA ILE A 76 0.27 -0.86 3.48
C ILE A 76 -1.14 -0.64 3.98
N SER A 77 -1.83 0.38 3.48
CA SER A 77 -3.24 0.61 3.79
C SER A 77 -4.13 -0.06 2.75
N THR A 78 -5.18 -0.71 3.23
CA THR A 78 -6.12 -1.51 2.43
C THR A 78 -7.52 -0.92 2.50
N GLY A 79 -8.34 -1.12 1.47
CA GLY A 79 -9.72 -0.63 1.44
C GLY A 79 -9.84 0.83 1.01
N GLY A 80 -10.27 1.70 1.92
CA GLY A 80 -10.57 3.11 1.68
C GLY A 80 -11.95 3.35 1.04
N ALA A 81 -12.41 4.60 1.01
CA ALA A 81 -13.77 4.97 0.55
C ALA A 81 -14.16 4.42 -0.84
N ASN A 82 -13.18 4.28 -1.75
CA ASN A 82 -13.40 3.86 -3.13
C ASN A 82 -13.20 2.36 -3.39
N GLY A 83 -12.96 1.54 -2.36
CA GLY A 83 -12.74 0.11 -2.55
C GLY A 83 -12.92 -0.71 -1.27
N VAL A 84 -12.82 -2.02 -1.43
CA VAL A 84 -12.88 -2.96 -0.31
C VAL A 84 -11.71 -3.92 -0.43
N PHE A 85 -11.11 -4.27 0.70
CA PHE A 85 -10.12 -5.34 0.78
C PHE A 85 -10.71 -6.53 1.54
N ARG A 86 -10.56 -7.74 0.98
CA ARG A 86 -11.03 -9.00 1.59
C ARG A 86 -9.88 -9.98 1.73
N CYS A 87 -9.90 -10.75 2.81
CA CYS A 87 -8.97 -11.86 2.94
C CYS A 87 -9.58 -12.97 3.79
N ASP A 88 -9.80 -14.13 3.15
CA ASP A 88 -10.58 -15.22 3.74
C ASP A 88 -9.72 -16.38 4.22
N THR A 89 -8.39 -16.34 4.03
CA THR A 89 -7.48 -17.43 4.45
C THR A 89 -6.17 -16.89 5.01
N ASP A 90 -5.58 -17.63 5.96
CA ASP A 90 -4.27 -17.28 6.53
C ASP A 90 -3.16 -17.39 5.49
N SER A 91 -3.26 -18.36 4.57
CA SER A 91 -2.32 -18.52 3.46
C SER A 91 -2.36 -17.33 2.51
N GLY A 92 -3.55 -16.81 2.21
CA GLY A 92 -3.67 -15.64 1.35
C GLY A 92 -3.16 -14.38 2.02
N PHE A 93 -3.42 -14.21 3.32
CA PHE A 93 -2.85 -13.09 4.06
C PHE A 93 -1.33 -13.17 4.18
N SER A 94 -0.79 -14.37 4.42
CA SER A 94 0.66 -14.60 4.43
C SER A 94 1.29 -14.28 3.08
N THR A 95 0.63 -14.64 1.98
CA THR A 95 1.06 -14.30 0.62
C THR A 95 1.05 -12.79 0.39
N PHE A 96 0.01 -12.11 0.87
CA PHE A 96 -0.07 -10.66 0.85
C PHE A 96 1.09 -10.01 1.59
N LEU A 97 1.34 -10.40 2.86
CA LEU A 97 2.45 -9.87 3.65
C LEU A 97 3.81 -10.14 3.00
N ALA A 98 4.02 -11.35 2.48
CA ALA A 98 5.26 -11.73 1.81
C ALA A 98 5.56 -10.83 0.60
N ARG A 99 4.52 -10.41 -0.15
CA ARG A 99 4.65 -9.50 -1.30
C ARG A 99 5.24 -8.14 -0.90
N TYR A 100 4.93 -7.65 0.30
CA TYR A 100 5.39 -6.36 0.80
C TYR A 100 6.56 -6.45 1.77
N SER A 101 7.07 -7.65 2.05
CA SER A 101 8.07 -7.89 3.08
C SER A 101 9.40 -7.22 2.76
N SER A 102 9.87 -6.37 3.68
CA SER A 102 11.21 -5.79 3.68
C SER A 102 11.57 -5.27 5.07
N SER A 103 12.82 -4.83 5.26
CA SER A 103 13.24 -4.12 6.47
C SER A 103 12.51 -2.78 6.70
N SER A 104 11.82 -2.27 5.69
CA SER A 104 11.08 -1.00 5.73
C SER A 104 9.58 -1.16 5.95
N LEU A 105 9.03 -2.38 5.88
CA LEU A 105 7.62 -2.62 6.19
C LEU A 105 7.40 -2.45 7.70
N VAL A 106 6.44 -1.60 8.07
CA VAL A 106 6.02 -1.36 9.46
C VAL A 106 4.80 -2.21 9.82
N GLY A 107 3.89 -2.39 8.88
CA GLY A 107 2.65 -3.13 9.11
C GLY A 107 1.61 -2.87 8.03
N VAL A 108 0.41 -3.38 8.30
CA VAL A 108 -0.77 -3.23 7.46
C VAL A 108 -1.80 -2.41 8.23
N ASP A 109 -2.48 -1.52 7.51
CA ASP A 109 -3.58 -0.70 7.98
C ASP A 109 -4.86 -1.15 7.25
N PHE A 110 -5.91 -1.46 8.00
CA PHE A 110 -7.20 -1.89 7.46
C PHE A 110 -8.16 -0.72 7.50
N ASP A 111 -8.22 0.04 6.40
CA ASP A 111 -9.10 1.20 6.26
C ASP A 111 -10.49 0.76 5.78
N ILE A 112 -11.33 0.40 6.75
CA ILE A 112 -12.66 -0.17 6.53
C ILE A 112 -13.69 0.96 6.50
N GLU A 113 -13.98 1.48 5.29
CA GLU A 113 -14.90 2.61 5.11
C GLU A 113 -16.18 2.26 4.33
N ASN A 114 -16.22 1.09 3.69
CA ASN A 114 -17.29 0.72 2.76
C ASN A 114 -17.90 -0.64 3.13
N SER A 115 -18.81 -1.12 2.27
CA SER A 115 -19.77 -2.23 2.43
C SER A 115 -19.14 -3.63 2.60
N MET A 116 -18.26 -3.78 3.58
CA MET A 116 -17.83 -5.07 4.12
C MET A 116 -18.95 -5.67 4.96
N THR A 117 -19.17 -6.97 4.79
CA THR A 117 -20.07 -7.70 5.68
C THR A 117 -19.39 -7.94 7.03
N GLN A 118 -20.17 -8.23 8.08
CA GLN A 118 -19.60 -8.62 9.38
C GLN A 118 -18.69 -9.85 9.25
N SER A 119 -19.00 -10.79 8.35
CA SER A 119 -18.14 -11.94 8.07
C SER A 119 -16.81 -11.51 7.45
N ASP A 120 -16.81 -10.58 6.48
CA ASP A 120 -15.56 -10.10 5.88
C ASP A 120 -14.65 -9.44 6.93
N ILE A 121 -15.24 -8.62 7.84
CA ILE A 121 -14.50 -7.97 8.93
C ILE A 121 -13.96 -9.02 9.91
N THR A 122 -14.76 -10.02 10.26
CA THR A 122 -14.33 -11.11 11.16
C THR A 122 -13.18 -11.90 10.56
N SER A 123 -13.24 -12.20 9.26
CA SER A 123 -12.13 -12.82 8.54
C SER A 123 -10.88 -11.95 8.60
N LEU A 124 -10.96 -10.65 8.30
CA LEU A 124 -9.78 -9.77 8.40
C LEU A 124 -9.16 -9.73 9.81
N VAL A 125 -9.98 -9.54 10.84
CA VAL A 125 -9.52 -9.40 12.23
C VAL A 125 -8.92 -10.70 12.79
N GLN A 126 -9.27 -11.87 12.25
CA GLN A 126 -8.63 -13.13 12.66
C GLN A 126 -7.18 -13.28 12.16
N ARG A 127 -6.74 -12.42 11.24
CA ARG A 127 -5.43 -12.54 10.56
C ARG A 127 -4.43 -11.47 11.04
N VAL A 128 -4.72 -10.73 12.11
CA VAL A 128 -3.82 -9.76 12.79
C VAL A 128 -3.07 -10.33 13.98
#